data_AF-A0A6N9A977-F1
#
_entry.id   AF-A0A6N9A977-F1
#
_cell.length_a   1.000
_cell.length_b   1.000
_cell.length_c   1.000
_cell.angle_alpha   90.00
_cell.angle_beta   90.00
_cell.angle_gamma   90.00
#
_symmetry.space_group_name_H-M   'P 1'
#
loop_
_entity.id
_entity.type
_entity.pdbx_description
1 polymer ?
#
loop_
_entity_poly.entity_id
_entity_poly.type
_entity_poly.pdbx_seq_one_letter_code
_entity_poly.pdbx_strand_id
1 'polypeptide(L)'
;MTVALVIPVLLILGTLVVKGAPAISWDFLFTAPTNNMTAGGIFPALVGTIWLVVVALLASVPVGVAAALYLSEYAPDNLLTRAINLAIVNLAGVPSIVHALFGFGAFVLFFNMGASILAASLTLAVMTLPVVIVATRESLQAVPHAFREACWNMGATRWQTIRKVVLPNSISGILTGVILEVSRTSGETAPIMFTGATAFLAFLPESVFDQTMAMSYHLFYIATQVPDAPEELTYGVALVLIGIVLMMNAVSIAFRVYLRGLKKW
;
A
#
# COMPACT_ATOMS: atom_id res chain seq x y z
N MET A 1 -9.76 15.03 -25.91
CA MET A 1 -10.15 14.27 -24.70
C MET A 1 -8.96 14.03 -23.77
N THR A 2 -7.87 13.42 -24.24
CA THR A 2 -6.66 13.15 -23.42
C THR A 2 -6.01 14.43 -22.85
N VAL A 3 -5.88 15.49 -23.64
CA VAL A 3 -5.31 16.77 -23.21
C VAL A 3 -6.12 17.42 -22.08
N ALA A 4 -7.46 17.31 -22.12
CA ALA A 4 -8.34 17.84 -21.09
C ALA A 4 -8.20 17.12 -19.73
N LEU A 5 -7.74 15.87 -19.73
CA LEU A 5 -7.45 15.11 -18.51
C LEU A 5 -6.04 15.39 -17.96
N VAL A 6 -5.08 15.68 -18.84
CA VAL A 6 -3.68 15.89 -18.46
C VAL A 6 -3.45 17.30 -17.91
N ILE A 7 -4.12 18.33 -18.44
CA ILE A 7 -3.94 19.72 -18.01
C ILE A 7 -4.17 19.90 -16.50
N PRO A 8 -5.28 19.42 -15.88
CA PRO A 8 -5.50 19.60 -14.45
C PRO A 8 -4.41 18.94 -13.59
N VAL A 9 -3.93 17.76 -13.99
CA VAL A 9 -2.86 17.04 -13.27
C VAL A 9 -1.56 17.83 -13.34
N LEU A 10 -1.19 18.34 -14.52
CA LEU A 10 0.00 19.18 -14.68
C LEU A 10 -0.11 20.48 -13.90
N LEU A 11 -1.29 21.09 -13.84
CA LEU A 11 -1.53 22.28 -13.03
C LEU A 11 -1.37 21.98 -11.54
N ILE A 12 -1.95 20.89 -11.03
CA ILE A 12 -1.82 20.49 -9.62
C ILE A 12 -0.36 20.19 -9.28
N LEU A 13 0.34 19.41 -10.11
CA LEU A 13 1.75 19.12 -9.88
C LEU A 13 2.60 20.39 -9.96
N GLY A 14 2.31 21.27 -10.93
CA GLY A 14 2.98 22.56 -11.07
C GLY A 14 2.79 23.46 -9.85
N THR A 15 1.57 23.57 -9.33
CA THR A 15 1.30 24.38 -8.12
C THR A 15 1.95 23.80 -6.89
N LEU A 16 1.93 22.46 -6.71
CA LEU A 16 2.63 21.79 -5.62
C LEU A 16 4.14 22.06 -5.66
N VAL A 17 4.75 21.99 -6.85
CA VAL A 17 6.19 22.27 -7.00
C VAL A 17 6.49 23.74 -6.71
N VAL A 18 5.74 24.68 -7.31
CA VAL A 18 6.01 26.12 -7.15
C VAL A 18 5.80 26.59 -5.71
N LYS A 19 4.72 26.15 -5.06
CA LYS A 19 4.40 26.56 -3.69
C LYS A 19 5.11 25.73 -2.61
N GLY A 20 5.43 24.48 -2.89
CA GLY A 20 6.02 23.54 -1.93
C GLY A 20 7.55 23.52 -1.94
N ALA A 21 8.20 23.78 -3.08
CA ALA A 21 9.67 23.75 -3.17
C ALA A 21 10.38 24.71 -2.19
N PRO A 22 9.89 25.94 -1.92
CA PRO A 22 10.52 26.84 -0.95
C PRO A 22 10.58 26.28 0.47
N ALA A 23 9.61 25.43 0.86
CA ALA A 23 9.57 24.81 2.18
C ALA A 23 10.51 23.60 2.32
N ILE A 24 11.00 23.03 1.22
CA ILE A 24 11.88 21.85 1.27
C ILE A 24 13.30 22.28 1.62
N SER A 25 13.67 22.02 2.87
CA SER A 25 15.04 22.12 3.38
C SER A 25 15.49 20.80 3.99
N TRP A 26 16.81 20.65 4.20
CA TRP A 26 17.35 19.49 4.90
C TRP A 26 16.73 19.33 6.30
N ASP A 27 16.58 20.45 7.01
CA ASP A 27 15.96 20.48 8.32
C ASP A 27 14.49 20.08 8.25
N PHE A 28 13.74 20.55 7.24
CA PHE A 28 12.35 20.16 7.05
C PHE A 28 12.20 18.64 6.87
N LEU A 29 13.10 17.99 6.15
CA LEU A 29 13.00 16.54 5.89
C LEU A 29 13.43 15.67 7.08
N PHE A 30 14.45 16.10 7.83
CA PHE A 30 15.14 15.23 8.81
C PHE A 30 14.93 15.64 10.27
N THR A 31 14.20 16.72 10.56
CA THR A 31 13.85 17.11 11.93
C THR A 31 12.43 16.72 12.30
N ALA A 32 12.16 16.67 13.61
CA ALA A 32 10.81 16.46 14.13
C ALA A 32 9.97 17.75 14.02
N PRO A 33 8.64 17.63 13.95
CA PRO A 33 7.76 18.80 13.96
C PRO A 33 7.83 19.51 15.32
N THR A 34 7.75 20.84 15.28
CA THR A 34 7.76 21.73 16.45
C THR A 34 6.54 22.64 16.42
N ASN A 35 6.27 23.35 17.52
CA ASN A 35 5.15 24.30 17.63
C ASN A 35 3.81 23.71 17.16
N ASN A 36 3.43 22.53 17.66
CA ASN A 36 2.20 21.84 17.25
C ASN A 36 2.07 21.65 15.71
N MET A 37 3.16 21.31 15.03
CA MET A 37 3.25 21.10 13.56
C MET A 37 3.17 22.36 12.69
N THR A 38 3.14 23.55 13.29
CA THR A 38 3.22 24.80 12.52
C THR A 38 4.64 25.16 12.10
N ALA A 39 5.64 24.45 12.63
CA ALA A 39 7.05 24.62 12.32
C ALA A 39 7.81 23.28 12.46
N GLY A 40 9.11 23.29 12.12
CA GLY A 40 9.96 22.09 12.19
C GLY A 40 9.79 21.17 10.98
N GLY A 41 10.21 19.91 11.14
CA GLY A 41 10.26 18.95 10.05
C GLY A 41 9.19 17.86 10.08
N ILE A 42 9.27 16.95 9.11
CA ILE A 42 8.29 15.89 8.85
C ILE A 42 8.88 14.47 9.04
N PHE A 43 10.08 14.38 9.60
CA PHE A 43 10.84 13.13 9.63
C PHE A 43 10.08 11.94 10.26
N PRO A 44 9.41 12.08 11.42
CA PRO A 44 8.73 10.93 12.00
C PRO A 44 7.48 10.52 11.19
N ALA A 45 6.87 11.43 10.42
CA ALA A 45 5.77 11.10 9.51
C ALA A 45 6.26 10.31 8.28
N LEU A 46 7.45 10.63 7.77
CA LEU A 46 8.11 9.85 6.71
C LEU A 46 8.40 8.42 7.17
N VAL A 47 9.04 8.29 8.33
CA VAL A 47 9.39 6.98 8.91
C VAL A 47 8.12 6.18 9.22
N GLY A 48 7.11 6.78 9.83
CA GLY A 48 5.86 6.10 10.13
C GLY A 48 5.10 5.62 8.89
N THR A 49 5.12 6.40 7.80
CA THR A 49 4.53 5.97 6.51
C THR A 49 5.24 4.72 5.97
N ILE A 50 6.57 4.67 6.04
CA ILE A 50 7.35 3.50 5.61
C ILE A 50 7.00 2.28 6.48
N TRP A 51 6.93 2.44 7.81
CA TRP A 51 6.51 1.38 8.72
C TRP A 51 5.13 0.81 8.36
N LEU A 52 4.14 1.69 8.17
CA LEU A 52 2.78 1.29 7.83
C LEU A 52 2.73 0.49 6.52
N VAL A 53 3.42 0.97 5.48
CA VAL A 53 3.45 0.29 4.18
C VAL A 53 4.16 -1.05 4.26
N VAL A 54 5.32 -1.11 4.91
CA VAL A 54 6.11 -2.36 5.01
C VAL A 54 5.34 -3.41 5.81
N VAL A 55 4.77 -3.05 6.96
CA VAL A 55 4.02 -4.02 7.77
C VAL A 55 2.74 -4.45 7.06
N ALA A 56 2.04 -3.54 6.35
CA ALA A 56 0.88 -3.89 5.56
C ALA A 56 1.25 -4.91 4.47
N LEU A 57 2.31 -4.65 3.69
CA LEU A 57 2.82 -5.56 2.66
C LEU A 57 3.18 -6.94 3.21
N LEU A 58 3.85 -6.99 4.37
CA LEU A 58 4.24 -8.25 5.00
C LEU A 58 3.01 -9.09 5.42
N ALA A 59 1.88 -8.45 5.70
CA ALA A 59 0.64 -9.13 6.04
C ALA A 59 -0.19 -9.50 4.81
N SER A 60 -0.44 -8.55 3.90
CA SER A 60 -1.35 -8.70 2.76
C SER A 60 -0.74 -9.52 1.62
N VAL A 61 0.55 -9.34 1.30
CA VAL A 61 1.15 -9.97 0.12
C VAL A 61 1.19 -11.49 0.25
N PRO A 62 1.70 -12.07 1.36
CA PRO A 62 1.71 -13.52 1.50
C PRO A 62 0.30 -14.12 1.49
N VAL A 63 -0.63 -13.49 2.21
CA VAL A 63 -2.02 -13.97 2.32
C VAL A 63 -2.74 -13.85 0.97
N GLY A 64 -2.58 -12.71 0.29
CA GLY A 64 -3.19 -12.44 -1.01
C GLY A 64 -2.65 -13.36 -2.11
N VAL A 65 -1.34 -13.57 -2.15
CA VAL A 65 -0.70 -14.50 -3.10
C VAL A 65 -1.12 -15.94 -2.82
N ALA A 66 -1.16 -16.36 -1.56
CA ALA A 66 -1.60 -17.70 -1.17
C ALA A 66 -3.08 -17.93 -1.52
N ALA A 67 -3.96 -16.97 -1.24
CA ALA A 67 -5.37 -17.03 -1.58
C ALA A 67 -5.57 -17.07 -3.10
N ALA A 68 -4.86 -16.24 -3.86
CA ALA A 68 -4.92 -16.26 -5.31
C ALA A 68 -4.43 -17.59 -5.89
N LEU A 69 -3.31 -18.13 -5.39
CA LEU A 69 -2.76 -19.43 -5.79
C LEU A 69 -3.73 -20.57 -5.50
N TYR A 70 -4.34 -20.60 -4.31
CA TYR A 70 -5.38 -21.59 -4.00
C TYR A 70 -6.57 -21.45 -4.94
N LEU A 71 -7.08 -20.23 -5.15
CA LEU A 71 -8.27 -19.99 -5.94
C LEU A 71 -8.06 -20.21 -7.44
N SER A 72 -6.84 -20.03 -7.97
CA SER A 72 -6.53 -20.27 -9.38
C SER A 72 -6.09 -21.70 -9.66
N GLU A 73 -5.32 -22.31 -8.75
CA GLU A 73 -4.64 -23.58 -8.99
C GLU A 73 -5.17 -24.73 -8.15
N TYR A 74 -6.14 -24.57 -7.25
CA TYR A 74 -6.64 -25.69 -6.44
C TYR A 74 -8.17 -25.68 -6.28
N ALA A 75 -8.80 -24.51 -6.22
CA ALA A 75 -10.21 -24.38 -5.93
C ALA A 75 -11.09 -24.96 -7.06
N PRO A 76 -12.02 -25.87 -6.73
CA PRO A 76 -13.04 -26.32 -7.68
C PRO A 76 -14.12 -25.25 -7.87
N ASP A 77 -14.83 -25.27 -9.00
CA ASP A 77 -16.01 -24.40 -9.20
C ASP A 77 -17.21 -24.93 -8.41
N ASN A 78 -17.38 -24.43 -7.19
CA ASN A 78 -18.49 -24.75 -6.32
C ASN A 78 -19.05 -23.48 -5.63
N LEU A 79 -20.14 -23.63 -4.89
CA LEU A 79 -20.79 -22.52 -4.20
C LEU A 79 -19.85 -21.78 -3.22
N LEU A 80 -18.94 -22.50 -2.55
CA LEU A 80 -17.96 -21.90 -1.64
C LEU A 80 -16.97 -21.00 -2.39
N THR A 81 -16.38 -21.49 -3.47
CA THR A 81 -15.45 -20.70 -4.30
C THR A 81 -16.14 -19.46 -4.87
N ARG A 82 -17.40 -19.58 -5.31
CA ARG A 82 -18.21 -18.44 -5.77
C ARG A 82 -18.47 -17.43 -4.64
N ALA A 83 -18.80 -17.90 -3.43
CA ALA A 83 -19.00 -17.04 -2.27
C ALA A 83 -17.70 -16.30 -1.87
N ILE A 84 -16.54 -16.98 -1.88
CA ILE A 84 -15.24 -16.35 -1.62
C ILE A 84 -14.93 -15.27 -2.66
N ASN A 85 -15.18 -15.56 -3.95
CA ASN A 85 -14.98 -14.59 -5.02
C ASN A 85 -15.88 -13.36 -4.85
N LEU A 86 -17.15 -13.56 -4.49
CA LEU A 86 -18.07 -12.46 -4.17
C LEU A 86 -17.58 -11.64 -2.98
N ALA A 87 -17.08 -12.28 -1.91
CA ALA A 87 -16.50 -11.60 -0.77
C ALA A 87 -15.29 -10.73 -1.16
N ILE A 88 -14.37 -11.25 -1.99
CA ILE A 88 -13.20 -10.48 -2.46
C ILE A 88 -13.62 -9.24 -3.26
N VAL A 89 -14.58 -9.40 -4.18
CA VAL A 89 -15.09 -8.30 -5.00
C VAL A 89 -15.83 -7.27 -4.14
N ASN A 90 -16.66 -7.72 -3.20
CA ASN A 90 -17.37 -6.84 -2.29
C ASN A 90 -16.40 -6.06 -1.40
N LEU A 91 -15.35 -6.71 -0.88
CA LEU A 91 -14.33 -6.07 -0.06
C LEU A 91 -13.61 -4.95 -0.81
N ALA A 92 -13.35 -5.13 -2.11
CA ALA A 92 -12.76 -4.10 -2.96
C ALA A 92 -13.67 -2.86 -3.14
N GLY A 93 -14.99 -3.04 -3.03
CA GLY A 93 -16.00 -1.99 -3.14
C GLY A 93 -16.32 -1.27 -1.83
N VAL A 94 -15.80 -1.74 -0.69
CA VAL A 94 -16.07 -1.13 0.62
C VAL A 94 -15.30 0.19 0.76
N PRO A 95 -15.95 1.30 1.18
CA PRO A 95 -15.26 2.57 1.42
C PRO A 95 -14.15 2.45 2.48
N SER A 96 -13.07 3.24 2.34
CA SER A 96 -11.91 3.16 3.25
C SER A 96 -12.26 3.50 4.71
N ILE A 97 -13.23 4.38 4.95
CA ILE A 97 -13.70 4.69 6.32
C ILE A 97 -14.34 3.49 7.02
N VAL A 98 -15.00 2.61 6.28
CA VAL A 98 -15.61 1.39 6.84
C VAL A 98 -14.52 0.41 7.27
N HIS A 99 -13.43 0.32 6.49
CA HIS A 99 -12.24 -0.42 6.89
C HIS A 99 -11.61 0.14 8.16
N ALA A 100 -11.56 1.47 8.32
CA ALA A 100 -11.06 2.11 9.54
C ALA A 100 -11.85 1.69 10.78
N LEU A 101 -13.18 1.74 10.72
CA LEU A 101 -14.05 1.33 11.81
C LEU A 101 -13.94 -0.17 12.11
N PHE A 102 -13.84 -1.00 11.07
CA PHE A 102 -13.56 -2.43 11.22
C PHE A 102 -12.22 -2.66 11.92
N GLY A 103 -11.16 -2.00 11.46
CA GLY A 103 -9.82 -2.12 12.04
C GLY A 103 -9.76 -1.69 13.49
N PHE A 104 -10.46 -0.61 13.84
CA PHE A 104 -10.61 -0.16 15.22
C PHE A 104 -11.34 -1.20 16.07
N GLY A 105 -12.49 -1.70 15.61
CA GLY A 105 -13.23 -2.73 16.34
C GLY A 105 -12.47 -4.05 16.49
N ALA A 106 -11.87 -4.54 15.41
CA ALA A 106 -11.21 -5.83 15.36
C ALA A 106 -9.82 -5.80 16.02
N PHE A 107 -8.92 -4.94 15.55
CA PHE A 107 -7.52 -4.95 15.98
C PHE A 107 -7.30 -4.15 17.27
N VAL A 108 -7.86 -2.94 17.35
CA VAL A 108 -7.64 -2.07 18.52
C VAL A 108 -8.42 -2.58 19.73
N LEU A 109 -9.71 -2.84 19.60
CA LEU A 109 -10.57 -3.23 20.73
C LEU A 109 -10.57 -4.74 20.98
N PHE A 110 -10.92 -5.56 19.98
CA PHE A 110 -11.12 -7.00 20.19
C PHE A 110 -9.81 -7.77 20.42
N PHE A 111 -8.78 -7.52 19.60
CA PHE A 111 -7.44 -8.10 19.81
C PHE A 111 -6.58 -7.34 20.82
N ASN A 112 -7.10 -6.25 21.41
CA ASN A 112 -6.44 -5.44 22.41
C ASN A 112 -5.01 -4.98 22.02
N MET A 113 -4.82 -4.66 20.73
CA MET A 113 -3.52 -4.23 20.19
C MET A 113 -3.25 -2.75 20.48
N GLY A 114 -4.25 -2.03 21.00
CA GLY A 114 -4.22 -0.58 21.13
C GLY A 114 -4.13 0.11 19.77
N ALA A 115 -4.18 1.44 19.77
CA ALA A 115 -3.87 2.20 18.57
C ALA A 115 -2.36 2.10 18.31
N SER A 116 -1.97 1.43 17.23
CA SER A 116 -0.58 1.06 16.93
C SER A 116 -0.32 0.92 15.42
N ILE A 117 0.95 0.97 15.02
CA ILE A 117 1.39 0.69 13.64
C ILE A 117 0.85 -0.66 13.18
N LEU A 118 0.90 -1.69 14.03
CA LEU A 118 0.46 -3.03 13.68
C LEU A 118 -1.05 -3.06 13.40
N ALA A 119 -1.88 -2.48 14.27
CA ALA A 119 -3.33 -2.41 14.06
C ALA A 119 -3.69 -1.61 12.79
N ALA A 120 -3.01 -0.48 12.57
CA ALA A 120 -3.21 0.33 11.37
C ALA A 120 -2.78 -0.38 10.08
N SER A 121 -1.64 -1.07 10.12
CA SER A 121 -1.09 -1.81 8.97
C SER A 121 -1.93 -3.04 8.62
N LEU A 122 -2.46 -3.75 9.62
CA LEU A 122 -3.40 -4.86 9.39
C LEU A 122 -4.72 -4.36 8.79
N THR A 123 -5.18 -3.19 9.21
CA THR A 123 -6.37 -2.56 8.62
C THR A 123 -6.14 -2.20 7.15
N LEU A 124 -4.99 -1.59 6.85
CA LEU A 124 -4.56 -1.32 5.47
C LEU A 124 -4.43 -2.62 4.67
N ALA A 125 -3.82 -3.66 5.24
CA ALA A 125 -3.65 -4.95 4.60
C ALA A 125 -4.97 -5.61 4.22
N VAL A 126 -6.00 -5.52 5.08
CA VAL A 126 -7.35 -6.02 4.76
C VAL A 126 -7.97 -5.23 3.61
N MET A 127 -7.79 -3.91 3.60
CA MET A 127 -8.30 -3.04 2.55
C MET A 127 -7.62 -3.29 1.18
N THR A 128 -6.31 -3.55 1.17
CA THR A 128 -5.53 -3.77 -0.05
C THR A 128 -5.53 -5.23 -0.52
N LEU A 129 -5.95 -6.17 0.33
CA LEU A 129 -5.97 -7.60 0.04
C LEU A 129 -6.64 -7.95 -1.30
N PRO A 130 -7.81 -7.38 -1.68
CA PRO A 130 -8.44 -7.69 -2.96
C PRO A 130 -7.57 -7.33 -4.17
N VAL A 131 -6.82 -6.24 -4.09
CA VAL A 131 -5.93 -5.78 -5.17
C VAL A 131 -4.83 -6.80 -5.41
N VAL A 132 -4.20 -7.30 -4.34
CA VAL A 132 -3.16 -8.33 -4.43
C VAL A 132 -3.71 -9.65 -4.96
N ILE A 133 -4.89 -10.07 -4.47
CA ILE A 133 -5.52 -11.33 -4.88
C ILE A 133 -5.85 -11.30 -6.37
N VAL A 134 -6.52 -10.25 -6.85
CA VAL A 134 -6.95 -10.14 -8.25
C VAL A 134 -5.73 -10.07 -9.16
N ALA A 135 -4.77 -9.19 -8.89
CA ALA A 135 -3.57 -9.06 -9.71
C ALA A 135 -2.73 -10.36 -9.76
N THR A 136 -2.63 -11.07 -8.63
CA THR A 136 -1.92 -12.35 -8.58
C THR A 136 -2.66 -13.43 -9.36
N ARG A 137 -3.99 -13.51 -9.22
CA ARG A 137 -4.81 -14.50 -9.92
C ARG A 137 -4.74 -14.31 -11.44
N GLU A 138 -4.91 -13.08 -11.91
CA GLU A 138 -4.80 -12.75 -13.34
C GLU A 138 -3.43 -13.14 -13.89
N SER A 139 -2.37 -12.87 -13.12
CA SER A 139 -1.01 -13.26 -13.49
C SER A 139 -0.80 -14.78 -13.57
N LEU A 140 -1.38 -15.54 -12.63
CA LEU A 140 -1.31 -17.01 -12.64
C LEU A 140 -2.09 -17.60 -13.82
N GLN A 141 -3.27 -17.05 -14.12
CA GLN A 141 -4.12 -17.47 -15.24
C GLN A 141 -3.53 -17.10 -16.61
N ALA A 142 -2.71 -16.05 -16.68
CA ALA A 142 -2.01 -15.66 -17.90
C ALA A 142 -0.92 -16.68 -18.33
N VAL A 143 -0.45 -17.55 -17.43
CA VAL A 143 0.49 -18.61 -17.79
C VAL A 143 -0.24 -19.66 -18.66
N PRO A 144 0.24 -19.97 -19.88
CA PRO A 144 -0.43 -20.91 -20.77
C PRO A 144 -0.68 -22.29 -20.14
N HIS A 145 -1.88 -22.85 -20.36
CA HIS A 145 -2.23 -24.17 -19.85
C HIS A 145 -1.33 -25.30 -20.39
N ALA A 146 -0.80 -25.16 -21.60
CA ALA A 146 0.13 -26.11 -22.21
C ALA A 146 1.37 -26.41 -21.34
N PHE A 147 1.86 -25.43 -20.57
CA PHE A 147 2.97 -25.68 -19.64
C PHE A 147 2.58 -26.61 -18.49
N ARG A 148 1.33 -26.54 -18.02
CA ARG A 148 0.82 -27.43 -16.96
C ARG A 148 0.70 -28.86 -17.49
N GLU A 149 0.10 -29.02 -18.67
CA GLU A 149 -0.05 -30.30 -19.35
C GLU A 149 1.30 -30.97 -19.64
N ALA A 150 2.28 -30.21 -20.16
CA ALA A 150 3.63 -30.72 -20.40
C ALA A 150 4.28 -31.24 -19.12
N CYS A 151 4.16 -30.50 -18.00
CA CYS A 151 4.70 -30.93 -16.71
C CYS A 151 4.02 -32.21 -16.20
N TRP A 152 2.70 -32.28 -16.28
CA TRP A 152 1.94 -33.46 -15.82
C TRP A 152 2.24 -34.70 -16.67
N ASN A 153 2.41 -34.54 -17.99
CA ASN A 153 2.80 -35.63 -18.89
C ASN A 153 4.22 -36.16 -18.62
N MET A 154 5.11 -35.33 -18.07
CA MET A 154 6.43 -35.74 -17.59
C MET A 154 6.40 -36.34 -16.16
N GLY A 155 5.22 -36.56 -15.58
CA GLY A 155 5.07 -37.10 -14.23
C GLY A 155 5.32 -36.11 -13.10
N ALA A 156 5.40 -34.80 -13.38
CA ALA A 156 5.55 -33.79 -12.34
C ALA A 156 4.24 -33.62 -11.55
N THR A 157 4.35 -33.47 -10.23
CA THR A 157 3.18 -33.20 -9.38
C THR A 157 2.67 -31.78 -9.57
N ARG A 158 1.39 -31.54 -9.26
CA ARG A 158 0.77 -30.20 -9.34
C ARG A 158 1.59 -29.13 -8.59
N TRP A 159 2.08 -29.45 -7.40
CA TRP A 159 2.92 -28.53 -6.62
C TRP A 159 4.28 -28.26 -7.28
N GLN A 160 4.91 -29.26 -7.90
CA GLN A 160 6.15 -29.07 -8.64
C GLN A 160 5.94 -28.16 -9.84
N THR A 161 4.86 -28.36 -10.61
CA THR A 161 4.46 -27.50 -11.73
C THR A 161 4.24 -26.05 -11.27
N ILE A 162 3.51 -25.85 -10.18
CA ILE A 162 3.23 -24.51 -9.66
C ILE A 162 4.52 -23.83 -9.21
N ARG A 163 5.32 -24.49 -8.36
CA ARG A 163 6.52 -23.89 -7.77
C ARG A 163 7.61 -23.61 -8.79
N LYS A 164 7.79 -24.48 -9.80
CA LYS A 164 8.89 -24.37 -10.77
C LYS A 164 8.53 -23.68 -12.07
N VAL A 165 7.25 -23.67 -12.46
CA VAL A 165 6.82 -23.13 -13.76
C VAL A 165 5.81 -22.01 -13.57
N VAL A 166 4.65 -22.26 -12.95
CA VAL A 166 3.57 -21.26 -12.92
C VAL A 166 3.96 -20.03 -12.09
N LEU A 167 4.40 -20.23 -10.84
CA LEU A 167 4.73 -19.14 -9.93
C LEU A 167 5.91 -18.29 -10.42
N PRO A 168 7.03 -18.87 -10.92
CA PRO A 168 8.07 -18.07 -11.53
C PRO A 168 7.59 -17.28 -12.73
N ASN A 169 6.76 -17.85 -13.60
CA ASN A 169 6.26 -17.13 -14.78
C ASN A 169 5.24 -16.04 -14.44
N SER A 170 4.56 -16.11 -13.29
CA SER A 170 3.59 -15.10 -12.84
C SER A 170 4.18 -13.99 -11.96
N ILE A 171 5.47 -14.03 -11.57
CA ILE A 171 6.08 -13.03 -10.68
C ILE A 171 5.86 -11.59 -11.17
N SER A 172 5.92 -11.33 -12.48
CA SER A 172 5.76 -9.97 -12.98
C SER A 172 4.37 -9.37 -12.70
N GLY A 173 3.30 -10.17 -12.78
CA GLY A 173 1.97 -9.66 -12.49
C GLY A 173 1.73 -9.57 -10.98
N ILE A 174 2.29 -10.48 -10.19
CA ILE A 174 2.27 -10.40 -8.71
C ILE A 174 2.92 -9.09 -8.24
N LEU A 175 4.10 -8.77 -8.78
CA LEU A 175 4.78 -7.51 -8.46
C LEU A 175 3.98 -6.28 -8.90
N THR A 176 3.13 -6.39 -9.91
CA THR A 176 2.23 -5.29 -10.30
C THR A 176 1.18 -5.07 -9.22
N GLY A 177 0.61 -6.16 -8.66
CA GLY A 177 -0.27 -6.07 -7.50
C GLY A 177 0.40 -5.42 -6.28
N VAL A 178 1.65 -5.79 -6.01
CA VAL A 178 2.46 -5.18 -4.93
C VAL A 178 2.70 -3.68 -5.16
N ILE A 179 3.03 -3.26 -6.39
CA ILE A 179 3.22 -1.84 -6.73
C ILE A 179 1.92 -1.04 -6.50
N LEU A 180 0.78 -1.59 -6.93
CA LEU A 180 -0.52 -0.95 -6.74
C LEU A 180 -0.89 -0.85 -5.25
N GLU A 181 -0.57 -1.87 -4.48
CA GLU A 181 -0.73 -1.85 -3.03
C GLU A 181 0.13 -0.76 -2.38
N VAL A 182 1.43 -0.68 -2.69
CA VAL A 182 2.32 0.36 -2.16
C VAL A 182 1.76 1.75 -2.45
N SER A 183 1.37 1.98 -3.71
CA SER A 183 0.77 3.25 -4.14
C SER A 183 -0.44 3.64 -3.30
N ARG A 184 -1.32 2.66 -3.03
CA ARG A 184 -2.56 2.89 -2.29
C ARG A 184 -2.26 3.11 -0.81
N THR A 185 -1.53 2.20 -0.18
CA THR A 185 -1.25 2.24 1.27
C THR A 185 -0.49 3.50 1.69
N SER A 186 0.48 3.96 0.90
CA SER A 186 1.23 5.19 1.19
C SER A 186 0.37 6.46 1.20
N GLY A 187 -0.76 6.46 0.48
CA GLY A 187 -1.64 7.61 0.32
C GLY A 187 -2.95 7.55 1.12
N GLU A 188 -3.21 6.47 1.83
CA GLU A 188 -4.47 6.30 2.56
C GLU A 188 -4.43 6.99 3.93
N THR A 189 -5.51 7.70 4.26
CA THR A 189 -5.64 8.44 5.53
C THR A 189 -6.70 7.84 6.44
N ALA A 190 -7.87 7.49 5.88
CA ALA A 190 -9.01 7.05 6.69
C ALA A 190 -8.73 5.77 7.50
N PRO A 191 -8.16 4.68 6.91
CA PRO A 191 -7.93 3.44 7.64
C PRO A 191 -7.02 3.60 8.85
N ILE A 192 -6.04 4.50 8.77
CA ILE A 192 -4.99 4.66 9.78
C ILE A 192 -5.37 5.65 10.89
N MET A 193 -6.28 6.59 10.60
CA MET A 193 -6.65 7.70 11.47
C MET A 193 -7.21 7.25 12.83
N PHE A 194 -7.94 6.13 12.87
CA PHE A 194 -8.54 5.60 14.10
C PHE A 194 -7.75 4.45 14.71
N THR A 195 -6.84 3.83 13.96
CA THR A 195 -6.22 2.55 14.32
C THR A 195 -4.79 2.65 14.82
N GLY A 196 -4.09 3.76 14.57
CA GLY A 196 -2.70 3.89 15.01
C GLY A 196 -1.97 5.16 14.58
N ALA A 197 -2.50 5.93 13.62
CA ALA A 197 -1.92 7.20 13.24
C ALA A 197 -2.27 8.29 14.26
N THR A 198 -1.26 9.03 14.71
CA THR A 198 -1.43 10.20 15.57
C THR A 198 -1.18 11.48 14.81
N ALA A 199 -1.84 12.55 15.24
CA ALA A 199 -1.67 13.85 14.60
C ALA A 199 -0.27 14.39 14.90
N PHE A 200 0.14 14.36 16.17
CA PHE A 200 1.44 14.83 16.64
C PHE A 200 2.18 13.75 17.42
N LEU A 201 3.39 13.41 16.97
CA LEU A 201 4.34 12.63 17.75
C LEU A 201 5.76 13.04 17.38
N ALA A 202 6.47 13.72 18.27
CA ALA A 202 7.83 14.19 18.00
C ALA A 202 8.90 13.08 18.05
N PHE A 203 8.52 11.89 18.52
CA PHE A 203 9.41 10.73 18.67
C PHE A 203 9.18 9.72 17.54
N LEU A 204 10.24 9.00 17.18
CA LEU A 204 10.17 7.90 16.22
C LEU A 204 9.56 6.67 16.90
N PRO A 205 8.79 5.85 16.16
CA PRO A 205 8.35 4.56 16.68
C PRO A 205 9.56 3.64 16.87
N GLU A 206 9.63 2.96 18.02
CA GLU A 206 10.67 1.97 18.30
C GLU A 206 10.18 0.56 17.97
N SER A 207 8.86 0.36 17.98
CA SER A 207 8.20 -0.93 17.76
C SER A 207 6.94 -0.81 16.92
N VAL A 208 6.49 -1.93 16.35
CA VAL A 208 5.20 -2.02 15.63
C VAL A 208 3.98 -1.84 16.54
N PHE A 209 4.16 -1.95 17.86
CA PHE A 209 3.10 -1.72 18.84
C PHE A 209 2.93 -0.25 19.20
N ASP A 210 3.82 0.62 18.74
CA ASP A 210 3.75 2.05 19.00
C ASP A 210 2.81 2.75 18.02
N GLN A 211 2.35 3.94 18.41
CA GLN A 211 1.69 4.88 17.51
C GLN A 211 2.71 5.56 16.61
N THR A 212 2.25 6.07 15.47
CA THR A 212 3.14 6.79 14.55
C THR A 212 2.43 7.92 13.82
N MET A 213 3.21 8.89 13.32
CA MET A 213 2.69 9.85 12.36
C MET A 213 2.76 9.25 10.96
N ALA A 214 1.82 9.63 10.10
CA ALA A 214 1.83 9.25 8.69
C ALA A 214 1.70 10.51 7.83
N MET A 215 2.38 10.54 6.68
CA MET A 215 2.40 11.70 5.79
C MET A 215 1.00 12.07 5.29
N SER A 216 0.19 11.08 4.92
CA SER A 216 -1.19 11.25 4.45
C SER A 216 -2.10 11.86 5.53
N TYR A 217 -1.93 11.43 6.79
CA TYR A 217 -2.70 11.97 7.92
C TYR A 217 -2.19 13.34 8.37
N HIS A 218 -0.88 13.54 8.38
CA HIS A 218 -0.26 14.82 8.70
C HIS A 218 -0.70 15.92 7.72
N LEU A 219 -0.71 15.64 6.41
CA LEU A 219 -1.23 16.56 5.40
C LEU A 219 -2.71 16.90 5.65
N PHE A 220 -3.55 15.89 5.89
CA PHE A 220 -4.97 16.10 6.18
C PHE A 220 -5.18 16.96 7.43
N TYR A 221 -4.42 16.69 8.50
CA TYR A 221 -4.54 17.40 9.76
C TYR A 221 -4.13 18.87 9.62
N ILE A 222 -2.98 19.15 9.00
CA ILE A 222 -2.52 20.53 8.77
C ILE A 222 -3.48 21.29 7.87
N ALA A 223 -3.96 20.66 6.80
CA ALA A 223 -4.85 21.31 5.84
C ALA A 223 -6.26 21.61 6.38
N THR A 224 -6.69 20.95 7.47
CA THR A 224 -8.09 21.05 7.94
C THR A 224 -8.26 21.45 9.41
N GLN A 225 -7.32 21.08 10.28
CA GLN A 225 -7.45 21.23 11.74
C GLN A 225 -6.53 22.32 12.31
N VAL A 226 -5.56 22.83 11.55
CA VAL A 226 -4.61 23.85 12.01
C VAL A 226 -4.99 25.21 11.37
N PRO A 227 -5.58 26.14 12.14
CA PRO A 227 -5.86 27.50 11.67
C PRO A 227 -4.56 28.22 11.31
N ASP A 228 -4.57 28.99 10.22
CA ASP A 228 -3.45 29.81 9.75
C ASP A 228 -2.13 29.03 9.52
N ALA A 229 -2.23 27.74 9.20
CA ALA A 229 -1.07 26.95 8.80
C ALA A 229 -0.35 27.62 7.61
N PRO A 230 0.98 27.80 7.65
CA PRO A 230 1.71 28.39 6.54
C PRO A 230 1.43 27.62 5.24
N GLU A 231 1.03 28.33 4.19
CA GLU A 231 0.75 27.69 2.90
C GLU A 231 1.96 26.88 2.42
N GLU A 232 3.15 27.48 2.50
CA GLU A 232 4.43 26.86 2.10
C GLU A 232 4.63 25.49 2.77
N LEU A 233 4.32 25.38 4.06
CA LEU A 233 4.46 24.13 4.81
C LEU A 233 3.45 23.08 4.33
N THR A 234 2.19 23.47 4.14
CA THR A 234 1.13 22.55 3.67
C THR A 234 1.44 22.02 2.27
N TYR A 235 1.84 22.90 1.34
CA TYR A 235 2.25 22.51 -0.01
C TYR A 235 3.56 21.70 0.01
N GLY A 236 4.49 22.00 0.92
CA GLY A 236 5.71 21.23 1.14
C GLY A 236 5.44 19.79 1.58
N VAL A 237 4.57 19.59 2.57
CA VAL A 237 4.15 18.24 3.01
C VAL A 237 3.52 17.46 1.85
N ALA A 238 2.62 18.09 1.09
CA ALA A 238 1.98 17.46 -0.06
C ALA A 238 2.98 17.08 -1.16
N LEU A 239 3.93 17.96 -1.46
CA LEU A 239 5.00 17.71 -2.43
C LEU A 239 5.88 16.54 -2.00
N VAL A 240 6.24 16.46 -0.71
CA VAL A 240 7.03 15.34 -0.18
C VAL A 240 6.22 14.04 -0.17
N LEU A 241 4.92 14.07 0.16
CA LEU A 241 4.05 12.89 0.09
C LEU A 241 4.00 12.32 -1.33
N ILE A 242 3.85 13.16 -2.35
CA ILE A 242 3.91 12.71 -3.75
C ILE A 242 5.31 12.19 -4.08
N GLY A 243 6.36 12.90 -3.65
CA GLY A 243 7.75 12.50 -3.83
C GLY A 243 8.04 11.10 -3.28
N ILE A 244 7.62 10.80 -2.05
CA ILE A 244 7.82 9.49 -1.42
C ILE A 244 7.01 8.41 -2.13
N VAL A 245 5.76 8.68 -2.51
CA VAL A 245 4.94 7.72 -3.29
C VAL A 245 5.61 7.39 -4.62
N LEU A 246 6.09 8.40 -5.34
CA LEU A 246 6.81 8.21 -6.60
C LEU A 246 8.12 7.44 -6.38
N MET A 247 8.86 7.74 -5.32
CA MET A 247 10.11 7.06 -4.97
C MET A 247 9.87 5.59 -4.65
N MET A 248 8.89 5.28 -3.79
CA MET A 248 8.53 3.90 -3.42
C MET A 248 8.05 3.10 -4.64
N ASN A 249 7.28 3.72 -5.53
CA ASN A 249 6.87 3.12 -6.79
C ASN A 249 8.05 2.88 -7.74
N ALA A 250 8.95 3.85 -7.87
CA ALA A 250 10.15 3.71 -8.69
C ALA A 250 11.03 2.55 -8.20
N VAL A 251 11.24 2.42 -6.88
CA VAL A 251 11.95 1.28 -6.27
C VAL A 251 11.23 -0.04 -6.58
N SER A 252 9.91 -0.07 -6.46
CA SER A 252 9.10 -1.27 -6.73
C SER A 252 9.15 -1.69 -8.20
N ILE A 253 9.15 -0.72 -9.12
CA ILE A 253 9.31 -0.95 -10.57
C ILE A 253 10.73 -1.42 -10.89
N ALA A 254 11.75 -0.78 -10.33
CA ALA A 254 13.14 -1.19 -10.50
C ALA A 254 13.36 -2.64 -10.03
N PHE A 255 12.81 -3.00 -8.87
CA PHE A 255 12.82 -4.37 -8.36
C PHE A 255 12.14 -5.35 -9.33
N ARG A 256 11.00 -4.98 -9.92
CA ARG A 256 10.32 -5.78 -10.95
C ARG A 256 11.17 -5.96 -12.20
N VAL A 257 11.83 -4.91 -12.68
CA VAL A 257 12.70 -4.98 -13.88
C VAL A 257 13.89 -5.89 -13.60
N TYR A 258 14.53 -5.76 -12.43
CA TYR A 258 15.62 -6.63 -12.02
C TYR A 258 15.21 -8.11 -12.00
N LEU A 259 14.07 -8.43 -11.37
CA LEU A 259 13.56 -9.81 -11.32
C LEU A 259 13.14 -10.37 -12.69
N ARG A 260 12.71 -9.51 -13.63
CA ARG A 260 12.47 -9.90 -15.02
C ARG A 260 13.77 -10.20 -15.76
N GLY A 261 14.83 -9.41 -15.55
CA GLY A 261 16.13 -9.59 -16.21
C GLY A 261 16.80 -10.94 -15.89
N LEU A 262 16.48 -11.52 -14.73
CA LEU A 262 16.95 -12.86 -14.33
C LEU A 262 16.27 -14.00 -15.11
N LYS A 263 15.21 -13.73 -15.87
CA LYS A 263 14.41 -14.74 -16.57
C LYS A 263 14.56 -14.55 -18.07
N LYS A 264 15.28 -15.48 -18.71
CA LYS A 264 15.21 -15.68 -20.15
C LYS A 264 14.16 -16.76 -20.39
N TRP A 265 13.19 -16.44 -21.24
CA TRP A 265 12.26 -17.42 -21.79
C TRP A 265 13.03 -18.52 -22.50
#